data_AF-A0A7C6XH46-F1
#
_entry.id   AF-A0A7C6XH46-F1
#
_cell.length_a   1.000
_cell.length_b   1.000
_cell.length_c   1.000
_cell.angle_alpha   90.00
_cell.angle_beta   90.00
_cell.angle_gamma   90.00
#
_symmetry.space_group_name_H-M   'P 1'
#
loop_
_entity.id
_entity.type
_entity.pdbx_description
1 polymer ?
#
loop_
_entity_poly.entity_id
_entity_poly.type
_entity_poly.pdbx_seq_one_letter_code
_entity_poly.pdbx_strand_id
1 'polypeptide(L)'
;ALGRFLPNAPTPPNPAIALALRAQGFWDWAILILVVVVVAPLFEEVFFRGALYAAIRRHAGAGAAVAVTSLFFALVHPQLPLGSLPILALGIVFALAVELRRSLIPSIVAHMLNNGVALLLLAIVRTP
;
A
#
# COMPACT_ATOMS: atom_id res chain seq x y z
N ALA A 1 -17.55 5.88 16.18
CA ALA A 1 -18.65 6.71 15.66
C ALA A 1 -19.20 6.28 14.27
N LEU A 2 -18.42 5.63 13.40
CA LEU A 2 -18.89 5.20 12.06
C LEU A 2 -20.01 4.14 12.02
N GLY A 3 -20.07 3.24 13.01
CA GLY A 3 -21.08 2.17 13.05
C GLY A 3 -22.53 2.66 13.25
N ARG A 4 -22.72 3.91 13.69
CA ARG A 4 -24.04 4.52 13.89
C ARG A 4 -24.64 5.11 12.60
N PHE A 5 -23.81 5.36 11.59
CA PHE A 5 -24.22 5.99 10.33
C PHE A 5 -24.27 5.02 9.16
N LEU A 6 -23.64 3.83 9.27
CA LEU A 6 -23.67 2.80 8.23
C LEU A 6 -23.85 1.41 8.88
N PRO A 7 -25.05 1.10 9.41
CA PRO A 7 -25.34 -0.19 10.07
C PRO A 7 -25.13 -1.41 9.15
N ASN A 8 -25.05 -1.20 7.82
CA ASN A 8 -24.80 -2.22 6.80
C ASN A 8 -23.56 -1.88 5.93
N ALA A 9 -22.55 -1.18 6.48
CA ALA A 9 -21.32 -0.96 5.73
C ALA A 9 -20.75 -2.32 5.27
N PRO A 10 -20.46 -2.51 3.97
CA PRO A 10 -19.81 -3.71 3.49
C PRO A 10 -18.56 -4.00 4.33
N THR A 11 -18.27 -5.27 4.60
CA THR A 11 -16.99 -5.66 5.22
C THR A 11 -15.86 -4.92 4.51
N PRO A 12 -14.94 -4.28 5.25
CA PRO A 12 -13.86 -3.53 4.62
C PRO A 12 -13.14 -4.43 3.62
N PRO A 13 -13.02 -4.03 2.35
CA PRO A 13 -12.30 -4.84 1.35
C PRO A 13 -10.84 -5.04 1.76
N ASN A 14 -10.30 -4.10 2.55
CA ASN A 14 -8.94 -4.11 3.03
C ASN A 14 -8.82 -4.83 4.41
N PRO A 15 -8.09 -5.95 4.51
CA PRO A 15 -7.90 -6.68 5.76
C PRO A 15 -7.19 -5.82 6.84
N ALA A 16 -6.31 -4.90 6.44
CA ALA A 16 -5.65 -4.00 7.39
C ALA A 16 -6.67 -3.10 8.11
N ILE A 17 -7.71 -2.63 7.42
CA ILE A 17 -8.78 -1.83 8.03
C ILE A 17 -9.58 -2.70 9.01
N ALA A 18 -9.91 -3.94 8.62
CA ALA A 18 -10.65 -4.86 9.50
C ALA A 18 -9.86 -5.16 10.79
N LEU A 19 -8.54 -5.38 10.70
CA LEU A 19 -7.67 -5.56 11.86
C LEU A 19 -7.56 -4.27 12.69
N ALA A 20 -7.38 -3.12 12.03
CA ALA A 20 -7.31 -1.82 12.67
C ALA A 20 -8.59 -1.43 13.41
N LEU A 21 -9.77 -1.92 13.02
CA LEU A 21 -11.04 -1.71 13.73
C LEU A 21 -11.20 -2.64 14.94
N ARG A 22 -10.53 -3.80 14.93
CA ARG A 22 -10.57 -4.80 16.01
C ARG A 22 -9.52 -4.58 17.09
N ALA A 23 -8.41 -3.91 16.78
CA ALA A 23 -7.31 -3.65 17.72
C ALA A 23 -7.81 -2.94 19.00
N GLN A 24 -7.63 -3.50 20.19
CA GLN A 24 -8.07 -2.87 21.45
C GLN A 24 -6.90 -2.42 22.32
N GLY A 25 -5.74 -3.07 22.18
CA GLY A 25 -4.58 -2.83 23.05
C GLY A 25 -3.33 -2.37 22.31
N PHE A 26 -2.31 -2.01 23.10
CA PHE A 26 -0.99 -1.62 22.59
C PHE A 26 -0.39 -2.67 21.65
N TRP A 27 -0.45 -3.94 22.01
CA TRP A 27 0.15 -5.03 21.23
C TRP A 27 -0.51 -5.24 19.87
N ASP A 28 -1.84 -5.08 19.79
CA ASP A 28 -2.55 -5.16 18.51
C ASP A 28 -2.06 -4.07 17.55
N TRP A 29 -1.93 -2.84 18.05
CA TRP A 29 -1.42 -1.71 17.27
C TRP A 29 0.05 -1.88 16.90
N ALA A 30 0.89 -2.38 17.82
CA ALA A 30 2.31 -2.61 17.55
C ALA A 30 2.51 -3.64 16.42
N ILE A 31 1.79 -4.76 16.47
CA ILE A 31 1.83 -5.79 15.43
C ILE A 31 1.29 -5.25 14.11
N LEU A 32 0.16 -4.52 14.16
CA LEU A 32 -0.45 -3.95 12.97
C LEU A 32 0.48 -2.94 12.27
N ILE A 33 1.14 -2.06 13.03
CA ILE A 33 2.13 -1.12 12.50
C ILE A 33 3.29 -1.89 11.87
N LEU A 34 3.86 -2.86 12.59
CA LEU A 34 4.99 -3.65 12.06
C LEU A 34 4.63 -4.32 10.74
N VAL A 35 3.46 -4.95 10.64
CA VAL A 35 3.06 -5.68 9.45
C VAL A 35 2.70 -4.73 8.30
N VAL A 36 1.81 -3.77 8.54
CA VAL A 36 1.21 -2.92 7.49
C VAL A 36 2.14 -1.80 7.05
N VAL A 37 2.93 -1.24 7.97
CA VAL A 37 3.78 -0.08 7.70
C VAL A 37 5.20 -0.52 7.32
N VAL A 38 5.67 -1.68 7.80
CA VAL A 38 7.07 -2.09 7.57
C VAL A 38 7.17 -3.33 6.68
N VAL A 39 6.64 -4.47 7.15
CA VAL A 39 6.86 -5.77 6.49
C VAL A 39 6.22 -5.83 5.10
N ALA A 40 4.96 -5.42 4.98
CA ALA A 40 4.23 -5.42 3.70
C ALA A 40 4.91 -4.50 2.67
N PRO A 41 5.14 -3.20 2.94
CA PRO A 41 5.85 -2.33 1.99
C PRO A 41 7.23 -2.85 1.59
N LEU A 42 8.01 -3.41 2.53
CA LEU A 42 9.31 -3.96 2.21
C LEU A 42 9.21 -5.13 1.21
N PHE A 43 8.32 -6.08 1.47
CA PHE A 43 8.12 -7.23 0.59
C PHE A 43 7.59 -6.80 -0.78
N GLU A 44 6.58 -5.93 -0.79
CA GLU A 44 5.95 -5.44 -2.02
C GLU A 44 6.94 -4.67 -2.88
N GLU A 45 7.73 -3.76 -2.32
CA GLU A 45 8.72 -3.01 -3.10
C GLU A 45 9.85 -3.89 -3.62
N VAL A 46 10.35 -4.85 -2.83
CA VAL A 46 11.36 -5.80 -3.31
C VAL A 46 10.81 -6.66 -4.45
N PHE A 47 9.57 -7.13 -4.34
CA PHE A 47 8.95 -7.95 -5.38
C PHE A 47 8.63 -7.13 -6.65
N PHE A 48 7.84 -6.06 -6.52
CA PHE A 48 7.35 -5.30 -7.67
C PHE A 48 8.45 -4.46 -8.31
N ARG A 49 9.28 -3.77 -7.52
CA ARG A 49 10.26 -2.79 -8.03
C ARG A 49 11.67 -3.35 -8.10
N GLY A 50 12.01 -4.29 -7.22
CA GLY A 50 13.27 -5.02 -7.28
C GLY A 50 13.25 -6.08 -8.38
N ALA A 51 12.39 -7.09 -8.26
CA ALA A 51 12.40 -8.24 -9.15
C ALA A 51 11.63 -8.01 -10.46
N LEU A 52 10.32 -7.73 -10.38
CA LEU A 52 9.46 -7.67 -11.55
C LEU A 52 9.80 -6.48 -12.47
N TYR A 53 9.97 -5.28 -11.89
CA TYR A 53 10.36 -4.10 -12.66
C TYR A 53 11.70 -4.29 -13.38
N ALA A 54 12.71 -4.84 -12.70
CA ALA A 54 14.01 -5.08 -13.33
C ALA A 54 13.92 -6.11 -14.47
N ALA A 55 13.14 -7.18 -14.28
CA ALA A 55 12.91 -8.18 -15.31
C ALA A 55 12.24 -7.58 -16.56
N ILE A 56 11.17 -6.81 -16.39
CA ILE A 56 10.46 -6.18 -17.51
C ILE A 56 11.35 -5.12 -18.16
N ARG A 57 12.02 -4.28 -17.36
CA ARG A 57 12.87 -3.21 -17.86
C ARG A 57 13.97 -3.72 -18.77
N ARG A 58 14.58 -4.86 -18.43
CA ARG A 58 15.65 -5.48 -19.22
C ARG A 58 15.19 -5.89 -20.63
N HIS A 59 13.93 -6.26 -20.81
CA HIS A 59 13.41 -6.82 -22.06
C HIS A 59 12.51 -5.85 -22.85
N ALA A 60 11.79 -4.95 -22.16
CA ALA A 60 10.78 -4.08 -22.75
C ALA A 60 10.98 -2.59 -22.42
N GLY A 61 12.04 -2.23 -21.68
CA GLY A 61 12.40 -0.85 -21.37
C GLY A 61 11.61 -0.22 -20.22
N ALA A 62 11.91 1.05 -19.99
CA ALA A 62 11.45 1.82 -18.82
C ALA A 62 9.93 1.97 -18.72
N GLY A 63 9.31 2.42 -19.82
CA GLY A 63 7.89 2.75 -19.84
C GLY A 63 7.02 1.52 -19.60
N ALA A 64 7.35 0.41 -20.26
CA ALA A 64 6.66 -0.86 -20.06
C ALA A 64 6.79 -1.35 -18.61
N ALA A 65 7.99 -1.27 -18.03
CA ALA A 65 8.20 -1.64 -16.63
C ALA A 65 7.35 -0.79 -15.68
N VAL A 66 7.36 0.54 -15.83
CA VAL A 66 6.52 1.45 -15.00
C VAL A 66 5.04 1.10 -15.16
N ALA A 67 4.55 0.97 -16.38
CA ALA A 67 3.12 0.74 -16.64
C ALA A 67 2.65 -0.60 -16.06
N VAL A 68 3.35 -1.69 -16.38
CA VAL A 68 2.94 -3.05 -16.01
C VAL A 68 3.03 -3.27 -14.51
N THR A 69 4.14 -2.89 -13.87
CA THR A 69 4.28 -3.13 -12.42
C THR A 69 3.31 -2.29 -11.61
N SER A 70 3.02 -1.06 -12.04
CA SER A 70 2.06 -0.19 -11.35
C SER A 70 0.63 -0.68 -11.51
N LEU A 71 0.27 -1.20 -12.70
CA LEU A 71 -1.03 -1.80 -12.94
C LEU A 71 -1.24 -3.06 -12.09
N PHE A 72 -0.27 -3.98 -12.10
CA PHE A 72 -0.36 -5.19 -11.28
C PHE A 72 -0.38 -4.88 -9.79
N PHE A 73 0.42 -3.91 -9.35
CA PHE A 73 0.37 -3.42 -7.99
C PHE A 73 -1.05 -2.96 -7.62
N ALA A 74 -1.70 -2.15 -8.47
CA ALA A 74 -3.08 -1.72 -8.21
C ALA A 74 -4.12 -2.85 -8.26
N LEU A 75 -3.93 -3.86 -9.11
CA LEU A 75 -4.89 -4.96 -9.29
C LEU A 75 -4.88 -5.98 -8.14
N VAL A 76 -3.72 -6.24 -7.51
CA VAL A 76 -3.64 -7.16 -6.36
C VAL A 76 -4.21 -6.56 -5.08
N HIS A 77 -4.47 -5.26 -5.09
CA HIS A 77 -4.99 -4.50 -3.97
C HIS A 77 -6.54 -4.54 -3.97
N PRO A 78 -7.20 -5.01 -2.88
CA PRO A 78 -8.62 -5.33 -2.88
C PRO A 78 -9.57 -4.11 -2.83
N GLN A 79 -9.15 -2.91 -3.26
CA GLN A 79 -9.93 -1.66 -3.14
C GLN A 79 -10.64 -1.25 -4.45
N LEU A 80 -10.97 -2.22 -5.30
CA LEU A 80 -11.66 -2.00 -6.58
C LEU A 80 -13.13 -1.54 -6.37
N PRO A 81 -13.68 -0.66 -7.25
CA PRO A 81 -13.01 0.04 -8.34
C PRO A 81 -12.44 1.43 -7.96
N LEU A 82 -13.05 2.14 -7.00
CA LEU A 82 -12.72 3.54 -6.70
C LEU A 82 -11.37 3.75 -5.98
N GLY A 83 -10.91 2.78 -5.19
CA GLY A 83 -9.64 2.86 -4.46
C GLY A 83 -8.41 2.51 -5.29
N SER A 84 -8.59 1.91 -6.47
CA SER A 84 -7.50 1.44 -7.34
C SER A 84 -6.78 2.57 -8.08
N LEU A 85 -7.44 3.70 -8.33
CA LEU A 85 -6.82 4.85 -9.02
C LEU A 85 -5.71 5.50 -8.17
N PRO A 86 -5.92 5.83 -6.88
CA PRO A 86 -4.83 6.29 -6.02
C PRO A 86 -3.67 5.28 -5.90
N ILE A 87 -3.99 3.99 -5.81
CA ILE A 87 -2.98 2.93 -5.69
C ILE A 87 -2.17 2.81 -6.98
N LEU A 88 -2.80 2.94 -8.14
CA LEU A 88 -2.11 2.98 -9.43
C LEU A 88 -1.17 4.20 -9.51
N ALA A 89 -1.64 5.38 -9.10
CA ALA A 89 -0.82 6.59 -9.09
C ALA A 89 0.40 6.44 -8.17
N LEU A 90 0.22 5.92 -6.95
CA LEU A 90 1.32 5.59 -6.05
C LEU A 90 2.26 4.56 -6.67
N GLY A 91 1.71 3.54 -7.33
CA GLY A 91 2.48 2.52 -8.03
C GLY A 91 3.44 3.13 -9.08
N ILE A 92 2.94 4.09 -9.85
CA ILE A 92 3.71 4.84 -10.84
C ILE A 92 4.80 5.68 -10.16
N VAL A 93 4.45 6.41 -9.11
CA VAL A 93 5.42 7.24 -8.35
C VAL A 93 6.55 6.39 -7.79
N PHE A 94 6.23 5.23 -7.21
CA PHE A 94 7.20 4.27 -6.68
C PHE A 94 8.12 3.71 -7.77
N ALA A 95 7.55 3.29 -8.90
CA ALA A 95 8.34 2.81 -10.04
C ALA A 95 9.26 3.91 -10.61
N LEU A 96 8.78 5.15 -10.72
CA LEU A 96 9.58 6.30 -11.15
C LEU A 96 10.68 6.64 -10.15
N ALA A 97 10.41 6.54 -8.83
CA ALA A 97 11.43 6.77 -7.81
C ALA A 97 12.60 5.79 -7.96
N VAL A 98 12.31 4.50 -8.17
CA VAL A 98 13.35 3.48 -8.40
C VAL A 98 14.09 3.74 -9.70
N GLU A 99 13.38 4.13 -10.76
CA GLU A 99 13.98 4.42 -12.05
C GLU A 99 14.94 5.61 -12.01
N LEU A 100 14.53 6.70 -11.37
CA LEU A 100 15.31 7.92 -11.30
C LEU A 100 16.48 7.79 -10.32
N ARG A 101 16.30 7.05 -9.22
CA ARG A 101 17.28 6.96 -8.13
C ARG A 101 18.15 5.72 -8.17
N ARG A 102 17.83 4.75 -9.03
CA ARG A 102 18.52 3.44 -9.12
C ARG A 102 18.65 2.75 -7.76
N SER A 103 17.66 2.95 -6.89
CA SER A 103 17.63 2.46 -5.51
C SER A 103 16.19 2.20 -5.09
N LEU A 104 15.98 1.12 -4.32
CA LEU A 104 14.67 0.80 -3.75
C LEU A 104 14.32 1.67 -2.53
N ILE A 105 15.34 2.22 -1.85
CA ILE A 105 15.16 2.89 -0.56
C ILE A 105 14.14 4.06 -0.62
N PRO A 106 14.18 4.97 -1.61
CA PRO A 106 13.20 6.05 -1.68
C PRO A 106 11.77 5.55 -1.84
N SER A 107 11.58 4.48 -2.62
CA SER A 107 10.28 3.86 -2.85
C SER A 107 9.76 3.17 -1.60
N ILE A 108 10.61 2.39 -0.93
CA ILE A 108 10.31 1.73 0.35
C ILE A 108 9.88 2.76 1.39
N VAL A 109 10.69 3.80 1.61
CA VAL A 109 10.38 4.84 2.62
C VAL A 109 9.08 5.56 2.28
N ALA A 110 8.86 5.94 1.01
CA ALA A 110 7.62 6.60 0.60
C ALA A 110 6.39 5.70 0.83
N HIS A 111 6.51 4.40 0.54
CA HIS A 111 5.46 3.43 0.75
C HIS A 111 5.18 3.20 2.24
N MET A 112 6.21 3.02 3.07
CA MET A 112 6.07 2.94 4.52
C MET A 112 5.38 4.20 5.09
N LEU A 113 5.79 5.39 4.66
CA LEU A 113 5.16 6.65 5.09
C LEU A 113 3.70 6.75 4.66
N ASN A 114 3.38 6.39 3.41
CA ASN A 114 2.01 6.37 2.92
C ASN A 114 1.12 5.46 3.79
N ASN A 115 1.58 4.24 4.08
CA ASN A 115 0.83 3.30 4.92
C ASN A 115 0.74 3.78 6.37
N GLY A 116 1.81 4.36 6.91
CA GLY A 116 1.82 4.95 8.25
C GLY A 116 0.82 6.09 8.40
N VAL A 117 0.77 7.01 7.43
CA VAL A 117 -0.21 8.11 7.40
C VAL A 117 -1.63 7.57 7.28
N ALA A 118 -1.87 6.63 6.37
CA ALA A 118 -3.20 6.02 6.22
C ALA A 118 -3.68 5.33 7.51
N LEU A 119 -2.79 4.60 8.18
CA LEU A 119 -3.10 3.91 9.43
C LEU A 119 -3.33 4.90 10.59
N LEU A 120 -2.53 5.97 10.67
CA LEU A 120 -2.69 7.03 11.66
C LEU A 120 -4.02 7.75 11.48
N LEU A 121 -4.37 8.13 10.26
CA LEU A 121 -5.67 8.76 9.95
C LEU A 121 -6.84 7.85 10.36
N LEU A 122 -6.73 6.56 10.08
CA LEU A 122 -7.74 5.58 10.51
C LEU A 122 -7.84 5.50 12.04
N ALA A 123 -6.71 5.53 12.76
CA ALA A 123 -6.71 5.52 14.22
C ALA A 123 -7.43 6.75 14.79
N ILE A 124 -7.15 7.95 14.25
CA ILE A 124 -7.79 9.22 14.65
C ILE A 124 -9.28 9.20 14.38
N VAL A 125 -9.70 8.77 13.18
CA VAL A 125 -11.12 8.69 12.80
C VAL A 125 -11.88 7.63 13.60
N ARG A 126 -11.18 6.59 14.06
CA ARG A 126 -11.76 5.52 14.88
C ARG A 126 -12.05 5.99 16.31
N THR A 127 -11.15 6.76 16.93
CA THR A 127 -11.33 7.27 18.29
C THR A 127 -12.49 8.29 18.33
N PRO A 128 -13.46 8.13 19.24
CA PRO A 128 -14.64 9.00 19.32
C PRO A 128 -14.30 10.45 19.67
#